data_AF-A0A8S1YEQ6-F1
#
_entry.id   AF-A0A8S1YEQ6-F1
#
_cell.length_a   1.000
_cell.length_b   1.000
_cell.length_c   1.000
_cell.angle_alpha   90.00
_cell.angle_beta   90.00
_cell.angle_gamma   90.00
#
_symmetry.space_group_name_H-M   'P 1'
#
loop_
_entity.id
_entity.type
_entity.pdbx_description
1 polymer ?
#
loop_
_entity_poly.entity_id
_entity_poly.type
_entity_poly.pdbx_seq_one_letter_code
_entity_poly.pdbx_strand_id
1 'polypeptide(L)'
;MMKKITKQNEKFNSRLKSQESEYDDIFQDQKTEQQHQPIIQKEQQRKTNIRIIVTRKPQQQQQEQQTIPQQHRSVTKRSWHKELDNLVNPQEMKNGKFSQEEKEFIMQIVHNYQNQNNLTDQQLKDYIELKTLGHSKIWLEITKFIPTRTVDSVYKLIRRSLDSKNRQGYWNKEEEAELIKCIQQYGRKWREISKYLNRTPDNIRNKYIQIGQHNHLFRNKQFWTIEEFLILMNNIHALSGYPILIPNYDQILKQKFGEQFENVKFKLNYRKMKMEDKEIFDLLKSIINIPSNIGVTIKWTEISSEIKTKTKDDIRQMWYKLNGTLL
;
A
#
# COMPACT_ATOMS: atom_id res chain seq x y z
N MET A 1 -25.27 -36.94 25.61
CA MET A 1 -24.74 -35.82 24.80
C MET A 1 -23.36 -35.34 25.26
N MET A 2 -23.13 -35.13 26.57
CA MET A 2 -21.83 -34.73 27.13
C MET A 2 -20.63 -35.60 26.71
N LYS A 3 -20.76 -36.95 26.73
CA LYS A 3 -19.66 -37.86 26.36
C LYS A 3 -19.21 -37.77 24.88
N LYS A 4 -20.06 -37.28 23.97
CA LYS A 4 -19.69 -37.06 22.55
C LYS A 4 -18.91 -35.76 22.36
N ILE A 5 -19.19 -34.74 23.18
CA ILE A 5 -18.54 -33.42 23.16
C ILE A 5 -17.14 -33.53 23.79
N THR A 6 -16.99 -34.26 24.90
CA THR A 6 -15.67 -34.51 25.51
C THR A 6 -14.73 -35.26 24.57
N LYS A 7 -15.24 -36.26 23.85
CA LYS A 7 -14.48 -37.03 22.84
C LYS A 7 -14.08 -36.19 21.61
N GLN A 8 -14.87 -35.18 21.24
CA GLN A 8 -14.52 -34.24 20.16
C GLN A 8 -13.46 -33.23 20.60
N ASN A 9 -13.52 -32.74 21.85
CA ASN A 9 -12.49 -31.86 22.41
C ASN A 9 -11.15 -32.58 22.65
N GLU A 10 -11.17 -33.84 23.10
CA GLU A 10 -9.94 -34.64 23.25
C GLU A 10 -9.30 -34.95 21.90
N LYS A 11 -10.11 -35.25 20.86
CA LYS A 11 -9.63 -35.48 19.49
C LYS A 11 -9.13 -34.19 18.82
N PHE A 12 -9.67 -33.03 19.20
CA PHE A 12 -9.19 -31.71 18.78
C PHE A 12 -7.85 -31.37 19.44
N ASN A 13 -7.73 -31.58 20.76
CA ASN A 13 -6.51 -31.31 21.52
C ASN A 13 -5.37 -32.30 21.19
N SER A 14 -5.66 -33.58 20.89
CA SER A 14 -4.63 -34.52 20.44
C SER A 14 -4.13 -34.17 19.04
N ARG A 15 -5.01 -33.66 18.16
CA ARG A 15 -4.65 -33.22 16.81
C ARG A 15 -3.81 -31.94 16.82
N LEU A 16 -4.08 -31.03 17.76
CA LEU A 16 -3.25 -29.86 18.07
C LEU A 16 -1.83 -30.26 18.50
N LYS A 17 -1.68 -31.19 19.45
CA LYS A 17 -0.35 -31.65 19.92
C LYS A 17 0.46 -32.39 18.86
N SER A 18 -0.19 -33.16 17.98
CA SER A 18 0.50 -33.84 16.86
C SER A 18 0.82 -32.89 15.70
N GLN A 19 0.14 -31.75 15.57
CA GLN A 19 0.41 -30.74 14.54
C GLN A 19 1.44 -29.70 15.01
N GLU A 20 1.57 -29.44 16.32
CA GLU A 20 2.67 -28.63 16.87
C GLU A 20 4.04 -29.23 16.55
N SER A 21 4.20 -30.57 16.56
CA SER A 21 5.48 -31.21 16.18
C SER A 21 5.76 -31.20 14.68
N GLU A 22 4.73 -31.04 13.84
CA GLU A 22 4.86 -30.94 12.37
C GLU A 22 5.08 -29.49 11.92
N TYR A 23 4.79 -28.51 12.79
CA TYR A 23 5.01 -27.08 12.57
C TYR A 23 6.47 -26.63 12.84
N ASP A 24 7.20 -27.36 13.68
CA ASP A 24 8.64 -27.09 13.91
C ASP A 24 9.49 -27.44 12.67
N ASP A 25 9.11 -28.44 11.88
CA ASP A 25 9.84 -28.84 10.67
C ASP A 25 9.64 -27.90 9.48
N ILE A 26 8.53 -27.16 9.42
CA ILE A 26 8.25 -26.19 8.34
C ILE A 26 9.05 -24.88 8.52
N PHE A 27 9.57 -24.62 9.73
CA PHE A 27 10.34 -23.41 10.05
C PHE A 27 11.85 -23.62 10.25
N GLN A 28 12.36 -24.86 10.16
CA GLN A 28 13.82 -25.11 10.19
C GLN A 28 14.50 -24.88 8.82
N ASP A 29 13.77 -24.96 7.70
CA ASP A 29 14.31 -24.79 6.34
C ASP A 29 14.54 -23.32 5.90
N GLN A 30 14.49 -22.36 6.82
CA GLN A 30 14.93 -20.97 6.58
C GLN A 30 16.20 -20.57 7.36
N LYS A 31 16.88 -21.53 8.01
CA LYS A 31 18.14 -21.27 8.75
C LYS A 31 19.44 -21.51 7.98
N THR A 32 19.39 -21.94 6.72
CA THR A 32 20.58 -22.22 5.90
C THR A 32 20.68 -21.27 4.70
N GLU A 33 20.76 -19.96 4.96
CA GLU A 33 21.36 -19.01 4.02
C GLU A 33 21.58 -17.67 4.72
N GLN A 34 22.71 -17.56 5.42
CA GLN A 34 23.51 -16.33 5.66
C GLN A 34 24.53 -16.57 6.79
N GLN A 35 25.55 -17.38 6.51
CA GLN A 35 26.88 -17.13 7.07
C GLN A 35 27.76 -16.70 5.91
N HIS A 36 27.80 -15.40 5.61
CA HIS A 36 28.99 -14.76 5.06
C HIS A 36 28.97 -13.30 5.51
N GLN A 37 29.72 -13.04 6.58
CA GLN A 37 30.20 -11.69 6.89
C GLN A 37 31.19 -11.27 5.80
N PRO A 38 31.16 -10.03 5.28
CA PRO A 38 32.27 -9.53 4.50
C PRO A 38 33.43 -9.17 5.43
N ILE A 39 34.52 -9.92 5.30
CA ILE A 39 35.85 -9.57 5.80
C ILE A 39 36.30 -8.32 5.03
N ILE A 40 36.60 -7.26 5.75
CA ILE A 40 37.25 -6.06 5.22
C ILE A 40 38.74 -6.37 5.06
N GLN A 41 39.23 -6.46 3.83
CA GLN A 41 40.65 -6.32 3.51
C GLN A 41 40.85 -5.12 2.59
N LYS A 42 41.69 -4.20 3.06
CA LYS A 42 42.23 -3.08 2.30
C LYS A 42 43.20 -3.62 1.26
N GLU A 43 43.09 -3.19 0.00
CA GLU A 43 44.27 -2.97 -0.85
C GLU A 43 43.98 -2.13 -2.09
N GLN A 44 45.07 -1.56 -2.60
CA GLN A 44 45.17 -0.34 -3.39
C GLN A 44 45.07 -0.56 -4.90
N GLN A 45 44.64 0.50 -5.60
CA GLN A 45 44.99 0.94 -6.96
C GLN A 45 45.63 -0.06 -7.94
N ARG A 46 45.03 -0.23 -9.13
CA ARG A 46 45.71 -0.10 -10.43
C ARG A 46 44.74 0.06 -11.61
N LYS A 47 45.09 1.01 -12.48
CA LYS A 47 44.50 1.34 -13.78
C LYS A 47 44.67 0.18 -14.77
N THR A 48 43.73 0.01 -15.72
CA THR A 48 44.01 0.04 -17.19
C THR A 48 42.75 -0.19 -18.02
N ASN A 49 42.65 0.59 -19.11
CA ASN A 49 41.71 0.47 -20.22
C ASN A 49 41.94 -0.80 -21.03
N ILE A 50 40.88 -1.52 -21.44
CA ILE A 50 40.84 -2.25 -22.72
C ILE A 50 39.42 -2.20 -23.29
N ARG A 51 39.27 -1.60 -24.47
CA ARG A 51 38.14 -1.77 -25.42
C ARG A 51 38.39 -3.04 -26.22
N ILE A 52 37.38 -3.89 -26.41
CA ILE A 52 37.30 -4.78 -27.58
C ILE A 52 35.87 -4.77 -28.13
N ILE A 53 35.77 -4.55 -29.44
CA ILE A 53 34.57 -4.45 -30.28
C ILE A 53 34.44 -5.75 -31.08
N VAL A 54 33.20 -6.07 -31.50
CA VAL A 54 32.76 -6.97 -32.60
C VAL A 54 33.00 -8.48 -32.35
N THR A 55 32.18 -9.46 -32.72
CA THR A 55 31.30 -9.68 -33.88
C THR A 55 30.25 -10.77 -33.58
N ARG A 56 29.04 -10.63 -34.13
CA ARG A 56 28.08 -11.72 -34.34
C ARG A 56 28.37 -12.40 -35.68
N LYS A 57 28.22 -13.74 -35.76
CA LYS A 57 27.45 -14.46 -36.81
C LYS A 57 27.44 -16.00 -36.55
N PRO A 58 26.55 -16.77 -37.20
CA PRO A 58 25.71 -17.79 -36.56
C PRO A 58 26.09 -19.23 -36.94
N GLN A 59 25.62 -20.22 -36.17
CA GLN A 59 25.56 -21.61 -36.60
C GLN A 59 24.17 -22.21 -36.31
N GLN A 60 23.54 -22.66 -37.39
CA GLN A 60 22.37 -23.55 -37.40
C GLN A 60 22.85 -24.98 -37.12
N GLN A 61 22.15 -25.72 -36.26
CA GLN A 61 22.06 -27.18 -36.35
C GLN A 61 20.72 -27.66 -35.77
N GLN A 62 19.86 -28.05 -36.71
CA GLN A 62 18.97 -29.23 -36.77
C GLN A 62 18.10 -29.59 -35.55
N GLN A 63 16.80 -29.61 -35.83
CA GLN A 63 15.72 -30.08 -34.98
C GLN A 63 15.68 -31.60 -34.98
N GLU A 64 15.81 -32.21 -33.79
CA GLU A 64 15.18 -33.49 -33.49
C GLU A 64 14.11 -33.25 -32.42
N GLN A 65 12.87 -33.57 -32.80
CA GLN A 65 11.71 -33.50 -31.91
C GLN A 65 11.76 -34.67 -30.94
N GLN A 66 12.16 -34.41 -29.70
CA GLN A 66 11.82 -35.26 -28.57
C GLN A 66 10.79 -34.52 -27.71
N THR A 67 9.55 -34.99 -27.78
CA THR A 67 8.43 -34.56 -26.95
C THR A 67 8.68 -34.95 -25.50
N ILE A 68 9.17 -34.00 -24.70
CA ILE A 68 9.16 -34.08 -23.23
C ILE A 68 7.76 -33.64 -22.77
N PRO A 69 7.04 -34.44 -21.96
CA PRO A 69 5.72 -34.06 -21.46
C PRO A 69 5.79 -32.74 -20.69
N GLN A 70 4.96 -31.78 -21.09
CA GLN A 70 4.77 -30.54 -20.37
C GLN A 70 4.31 -30.87 -18.95
N GLN A 71 5.24 -30.80 -17.99
CA GLN A 71 4.90 -30.70 -16.59
C GLN A 71 4.08 -29.41 -16.44
N HIS A 72 2.76 -29.57 -16.33
CA HIS A 72 1.86 -28.53 -15.89
C HIS A 72 2.46 -27.89 -14.63
N ARG A 73 2.94 -26.65 -14.75
CA ARG A 73 3.23 -25.80 -13.60
C ARG A 73 2.01 -25.85 -12.70
N SER A 74 2.22 -26.37 -11.50
CA SER A 74 1.25 -26.43 -10.43
C SER A 74 0.52 -25.10 -10.32
N VAL A 75 -0.77 -25.11 -10.65
CA VAL A 75 -1.69 -24.00 -10.39
C VAL A 75 -1.59 -23.68 -8.91
N THR A 76 -1.15 -22.47 -8.58
CA THR A 76 -1.13 -21.96 -7.21
C THR A 76 -2.53 -22.14 -6.62
N LYS A 77 -2.66 -22.97 -5.58
CA LYS A 77 -3.94 -23.18 -4.87
C LYS A 77 -4.56 -21.81 -4.57
N ARG A 78 -5.78 -21.56 -5.07
CA ARG A 78 -6.49 -20.29 -4.88
C ARG A 78 -6.80 -20.11 -3.38
N SER A 79 -6.84 -18.86 -2.91
CA SER A 79 -7.27 -18.54 -1.54
C SER A 79 -8.76 -18.91 -1.41
N TRP A 80 -9.15 -19.65 -0.37
CA TRP A 80 -10.49 -20.21 -0.18
C TRP A 80 -11.64 -19.17 -0.29
N HIS A 81 -11.41 -17.93 0.13
CA HIS A 81 -12.38 -16.84 -0.02
C HIS A 81 -12.77 -16.58 -1.48
N LYS A 82 -11.79 -16.69 -2.40
CA LYS A 82 -12.02 -16.51 -3.84
C LYS A 82 -12.85 -17.62 -4.45
N GLU A 83 -12.87 -18.79 -3.82
CA GLU A 83 -13.74 -19.90 -4.24
C GLU A 83 -15.19 -19.60 -3.89
N LEU A 84 -15.42 -19.03 -2.70
CA LEU A 84 -16.74 -18.58 -2.26
C LEU A 84 -17.23 -17.32 -2.99
N ASP A 85 -16.33 -16.45 -3.45
CA ASP A 85 -16.69 -15.29 -4.28
C ASP A 85 -17.39 -15.70 -5.59
N ASN A 86 -17.13 -16.91 -6.11
CA ASN A 86 -17.80 -17.40 -7.33
C ASN A 86 -19.28 -17.75 -7.09
N LEU A 87 -19.73 -17.86 -5.84
CA LEU A 87 -21.12 -18.10 -5.49
C LEU A 87 -21.95 -16.80 -5.46
N VAL A 88 -21.30 -15.65 -5.64
CA VAL A 88 -21.89 -14.31 -5.53
C VAL A 88 -22.24 -13.80 -6.93
N ASN A 89 -23.45 -13.25 -7.12
CA ASN A 89 -23.89 -12.72 -8.41
C ASN A 89 -23.09 -11.44 -8.79
N PRO A 90 -22.34 -11.43 -9.91
CA PRO A 90 -21.53 -10.28 -10.32
C PRO A 90 -22.31 -8.99 -10.57
N GLN A 91 -23.59 -9.08 -10.95
CA GLN A 91 -24.41 -7.91 -11.33
C GLN A 91 -24.85 -7.06 -10.13
N GLU A 92 -24.87 -7.63 -8.93
CA GLU A 92 -25.29 -6.95 -7.69
C GLU A 92 -24.11 -6.61 -6.77
N MET A 93 -22.88 -6.82 -7.26
CA MET A 93 -21.66 -6.65 -6.48
C MET A 93 -21.33 -5.18 -6.22
N LYS A 94 -21.34 -4.80 -4.94
CA LYS A 94 -20.89 -3.52 -4.45
C LYS A 94 -19.38 -3.54 -4.23
N ASN A 95 -18.67 -2.62 -4.85
CA ASN A 95 -17.24 -2.37 -4.59
C ASN A 95 -17.04 -1.16 -3.67
N GLY A 96 -15.86 -1.01 -3.09
CA GLY A 96 -15.50 0.18 -2.30
C GLY A 96 -15.80 0.08 -0.79
N LYS A 97 -16.11 1.22 -0.16
CA LYS A 97 -16.27 1.30 1.30
C LYS A 97 -17.56 0.61 1.74
N PHE A 98 -17.50 -0.08 2.88
CA PHE A 98 -18.69 -0.59 3.57
C PHE A 98 -19.45 0.57 4.21
N SER A 99 -20.78 0.58 4.06
CA SER A 99 -21.67 1.48 4.81
C SER A 99 -21.63 1.15 6.30
N GLN A 100 -22.20 2.03 7.13
CA GLN A 100 -22.22 1.78 8.57
C GLN A 100 -23.17 0.63 8.91
N GLU A 101 -24.33 0.58 8.24
CA GLU A 101 -25.33 -0.46 8.39
C GLU A 101 -24.77 -1.83 7.97
N GLU A 102 -24.04 -1.89 6.85
CA GLU A 102 -23.37 -3.12 6.40
C GLU A 102 -22.40 -3.65 7.47
N LYS A 103 -21.61 -2.76 8.09
CA LYS A 103 -20.64 -3.17 9.12
C LYS A 103 -21.34 -3.67 10.37
N GLU A 104 -22.36 -2.97 10.84
CA GLU A 104 -23.12 -3.35 12.03
C GLU A 104 -23.76 -4.71 11.84
N PHE A 105 -24.38 -4.92 10.68
CA PHE A 105 -24.98 -6.20 10.33
C PHE A 105 -23.96 -7.34 10.24
N ILE A 106 -22.79 -7.12 9.62
CA ILE A 106 -21.69 -8.10 9.59
C ILE A 106 -21.25 -8.47 11.00
N MET A 107 -21.05 -7.47 11.86
CA MET A 107 -20.58 -7.70 13.22
C MET A 107 -21.65 -8.40 14.08
N GLN A 108 -22.93 -8.14 13.84
CA GLN A 108 -24.03 -8.89 14.48
C GLN A 108 -24.00 -10.38 14.11
N ILE A 109 -23.79 -10.72 12.84
CA ILE A 109 -23.68 -12.12 12.40
C ILE A 109 -22.49 -12.80 13.10
N VAL A 110 -21.34 -12.12 13.16
CA VAL A 110 -20.15 -12.64 13.85
C VAL A 110 -20.43 -12.86 15.33
N HIS A 111 -21.10 -11.91 16.00
CA HIS A 111 -21.43 -12.02 17.42
C HIS A 111 -22.43 -13.16 17.70
N ASN A 112 -23.45 -13.32 16.84
CA ASN A 112 -24.39 -14.42 16.94
C ASN A 112 -23.68 -15.78 16.79
N TYR A 113 -22.73 -15.88 15.85
CA TYR A 113 -21.93 -17.09 15.69
C TYR A 113 -21.02 -17.35 16.91
N GLN A 114 -20.41 -16.32 17.50
CA GLN A 114 -19.63 -16.44 18.73
C GLN A 114 -20.48 -17.00 19.86
N ASN A 115 -21.68 -16.45 20.07
CA ASN A 115 -22.60 -16.88 21.12
C ASN A 115 -23.09 -18.31 20.91
N GLN A 116 -23.46 -18.69 19.68
CA GLN A 116 -23.91 -20.04 19.35
C GLN A 116 -22.82 -21.11 19.56
N ASN A 117 -21.56 -20.75 19.35
CA ASN A 117 -20.43 -21.66 19.45
C ASN A 117 -19.60 -21.48 20.73
N ASN A 118 -20.04 -20.61 21.66
CA ASN A 118 -19.33 -20.26 22.89
C ASN A 118 -17.85 -19.89 22.67
N LEU A 119 -17.58 -19.08 21.64
CA LEU A 119 -16.22 -18.67 21.27
C LEU A 119 -15.86 -17.33 21.91
N THR A 120 -14.70 -17.27 22.55
CA THR A 120 -14.10 -16.00 22.98
C THR A 120 -13.56 -15.20 21.79
N ASP A 121 -13.33 -13.89 21.96
CA ASP A 121 -12.71 -13.04 20.93
C ASP A 121 -11.34 -13.55 20.49
N GLN A 122 -10.55 -14.10 21.42
CA GLN A 122 -9.24 -14.67 21.09
C GLN A 122 -9.39 -15.95 20.26
N GLN A 123 -10.28 -16.86 20.68
CA GLN A 123 -10.57 -18.07 19.90
C GLN A 123 -11.13 -17.76 18.52
N LEU A 124 -11.98 -16.73 18.39
CA LEU A 124 -12.48 -16.27 17.10
C LEU A 124 -11.35 -15.71 16.23
N LYS A 125 -10.43 -14.92 16.81
CA LYS A 125 -9.25 -14.44 16.07
C LYS A 125 -8.41 -15.60 15.58
N ASP A 126 -8.02 -16.51 16.47
CA ASP A 126 -7.23 -17.68 16.13
C ASP A 126 -7.94 -18.50 15.03
N TYR A 127 -9.26 -18.66 15.15
CA TYR A 127 -10.11 -19.32 14.15
C TYR A 127 -10.05 -18.65 12.77
N ILE A 128 -10.04 -17.32 12.72
CA ILE A 128 -9.94 -16.52 11.48
C ILE A 128 -8.50 -16.54 10.92
N GLU A 129 -7.48 -16.62 11.78
CA GLU A 129 -6.07 -16.65 11.37
C GLU A 129 -5.62 -18.04 10.87
N LEU A 130 -6.23 -19.10 11.38
CA LEU A 130 -6.00 -20.48 10.93
C LEU A 130 -6.51 -20.66 9.49
N LYS A 131 -5.60 -20.48 8.53
CA LYS A 131 -5.85 -20.59 7.07
C LYS A 131 -6.32 -21.97 6.60
N THR A 132 -6.42 -22.95 7.48
CA THR A 132 -6.64 -24.38 7.19
C THR A 132 -8.11 -24.79 7.14
N LEU A 133 -9.06 -23.89 7.42
CA LEU A 133 -10.49 -24.22 7.53
C LEU A 133 -11.37 -23.43 6.56
N GLY A 134 -10.93 -23.30 5.30
CA GLY A 134 -11.48 -22.44 4.24
C GLY A 134 -12.97 -22.57 3.86
N HIS A 135 -13.77 -23.30 4.63
CA HIS A 135 -15.23 -23.36 4.53
C HIS A 135 -15.89 -23.40 5.91
N SER A 136 -15.38 -22.65 6.90
CA SER A 136 -16.08 -22.59 8.16
C SER A 136 -17.51 -22.07 7.95
N LYS A 137 -18.46 -22.68 8.68
CA LYS A 137 -19.90 -22.41 8.53
C LYS A 137 -20.21 -20.93 8.65
N ILE A 138 -19.46 -20.20 9.48
CA ILE A 138 -19.57 -18.74 9.62
C ILE A 138 -19.42 -18.00 8.28
N TRP A 139 -18.46 -18.37 7.43
CA TRP A 139 -18.24 -17.67 6.16
C TRP A 139 -19.34 -17.97 5.16
N LEU A 140 -19.86 -19.20 5.15
CA LEU A 140 -21.02 -19.56 4.34
C LEU A 140 -22.28 -18.82 4.80
N GLU A 141 -22.49 -18.68 6.11
CA GLU A 141 -23.59 -17.88 6.66
C GLU A 141 -23.43 -16.40 6.29
N ILE A 142 -22.27 -15.81 6.51
CA ILE A 142 -21.96 -14.44 6.11
C ILE A 142 -22.22 -14.23 4.61
N THR A 143 -21.82 -15.15 3.74
CA THR A 143 -22.07 -15.04 2.29
C THR A 143 -23.55 -15.06 1.92
N LYS A 144 -24.36 -15.87 2.62
CA LYS A 144 -25.82 -15.92 2.39
C LYS A 144 -26.48 -14.59 2.73
N PHE A 145 -26.03 -13.95 3.79
CA PHE A 145 -26.62 -12.70 4.28
C PHE A 145 -26.06 -11.46 3.60
N ILE A 146 -24.91 -11.57 2.89
CA ILE A 146 -24.27 -10.45 2.19
C ILE A 146 -23.87 -10.87 0.78
N PRO A 147 -24.85 -11.15 -0.10
CA PRO A 147 -24.60 -11.57 -1.47
C PRO A 147 -24.15 -10.40 -2.37
N THR A 148 -23.99 -9.20 -1.84
CA THR A 148 -23.56 -8.02 -2.61
C THR A 148 -22.09 -7.68 -2.38
N ARG A 149 -21.35 -8.46 -1.59
CA ARG A 149 -19.92 -8.25 -1.30
C ARG A 149 -19.15 -9.55 -1.43
N THR A 150 -17.90 -9.46 -1.89
CA THR A 150 -16.95 -10.58 -1.87
C THR A 150 -16.65 -11.04 -0.43
N VAL A 151 -16.47 -12.33 -0.20
CA VAL A 151 -16.04 -12.92 1.06
C VAL A 151 -14.69 -12.37 1.49
N ASP A 152 -13.78 -12.15 0.55
CA ASP A 152 -12.45 -11.58 0.85
C ASP A 152 -12.55 -10.17 1.46
N SER A 153 -13.46 -9.32 0.97
CA SER A 153 -13.65 -7.98 1.53
C SER A 153 -14.30 -8.02 2.92
N VAL A 154 -15.25 -8.93 3.15
CA VAL A 154 -15.89 -9.13 4.46
C VAL A 154 -14.90 -9.73 5.47
N TYR A 155 -14.10 -10.72 5.06
CA TYR A 155 -13.02 -11.26 5.88
C TYR A 155 -12.03 -10.18 6.31
N LYS A 156 -11.57 -9.34 5.38
CA LYS A 156 -10.69 -8.22 5.69
C LYS A 156 -11.35 -7.22 6.63
N LEU A 157 -12.66 -7.00 6.54
CA LEU A 157 -13.39 -6.16 7.48
C LEU A 157 -13.35 -6.77 8.88
N ILE A 158 -13.82 -8.01 9.05
CA ILE A 158 -13.91 -8.68 10.35
C ILE A 158 -12.53 -8.78 11.00
N ARG A 159 -11.51 -9.22 10.26
CA ARG A 159 -10.13 -9.31 10.76
C ARG A 159 -9.63 -7.97 11.31
N ARG A 160 -9.89 -6.86 10.61
CA ARG A 160 -9.51 -5.50 11.06
C ARG A 160 -10.35 -5.01 12.23
N SER A 161 -11.62 -5.39 12.31
CA SER A 161 -12.52 -5.02 13.41
C SER A 161 -12.15 -5.71 14.72
N LEU A 162 -11.67 -6.97 14.64
CA LEU A 162 -11.25 -7.73 15.82
C LEU A 162 -9.86 -7.33 16.33
N ASP A 163 -8.96 -6.85 15.46
CA ASP A 163 -7.62 -6.41 15.86
C ASP A 163 -7.70 -5.19 16.81
N SER A 164 -7.30 -5.40 18.07
CA SER A 164 -7.32 -4.35 19.09
C SER A 164 -6.42 -3.18 18.74
N LYS A 165 -5.33 -3.43 17.99
CA LYS A 165 -4.38 -2.40 17.54
C LYS A 165 -4.98 -1.41 16.53
N ASN A 166 -6.10 -1.77 15.90
CA ASN A 166 -6.79 -0.92 14.94
C ASN A 166 -7.62 0.20 15.63
N ARG A 167 -7.73 0.19 16.97
CA ARG A 167 -8.54 1.15 17.75
C ARG A 167 -7.74 2.30 18.39
N GLN A 168 -6.45 2.44 18.08
CA GLN A 168 -5.56 3.44 18.71
C GLN A 168 -5.80 4.91 18.29
N GLY A 169 -6.84 5.21 17.50
CA GLY A 169 -7.21 6.60 17.19
C GLY A 169 -6.18 7.36 16.33
N TYR A 170 -6.04 8.67 16.54
CA TYR A 170 -5.10 9.52 15.80
C TYR A 170 -3.66 9.29 16.25
N TRP A 171 -2.69 9.57 15.36
CA TRP A 171 -1.27 9.58 15.71
C TRP A 171 -0.90 10.91 16.33
N ASN A 172 -0.25 10.88 17.49
CA ASN A 172 0.38 12.07 18.09
C ASN A 172 1.84 12.21 17.62
N LYS A 173 2.51 13.30 18.04
CA LYS A 173 3.88 13.59 17.60
C LYS A 173 4.90 12.64 18.23
N GLU A 174 4.63 12.18 19.43
CA GLU A 174 5.47 11.26 20.18
C GLU A 174 5.48 9.87 19.52
N GLU A 175 4.31 9.38 19.11
CA GLU A 175 4.14 8.14 18.34
C GLU A 175 4.78 8.27 16.95
N GLU A 176 4.69 9.44 16.29
CA GLU A 176 5.39 9.69 15.03
C GLU A 176 6.92 9.62 15.21
N ALA A 177 7.44 10.22 16.28
CA ALA A 177 8.87 10.16 16.59
C ALA A 177 9.31 8.72 16.88
N GLU A 178 8.52 7.96 17.64
CA GLU A 178 8.81 6.56 17.94
C GLU A 178 8.74 5.68 16.68
N LEU A 179 7.79 5.96 15.78
CA LEU A 179 7.73 5.32 14.46
C LEU A 179 9.02 5.55 13.67
N ILE A 180 9.52 6.78 13.63
CA ILE A 180 10.77 7.10 12.92
C ILE A 180 11.96 6.36 13.54
N LYS A 181 12.08 6.32 14.86
CA LYS A 181 13.13 5.55 15.56
C LYS A 181 13.06 4.07 15.21
N CYS A 182 11.88 3.47 15.30
CA CYS A 182 11.68 2.06 14.94
C CYS A 182 12.05 1.77 13.47
N ILE A 183 11.75 2.69 12.55
CA ILE A 183 12.13 2.54 11.14
C ILE A 183 13.63 2.65 10.95
N GLN A 184 14.31 3.55 11.67
CA GLN A 184 15.77 3.66 11.64
C GLN A 184 16.42 2.37 12.15
N GLN A 185 15.87 1.75 13.19
CA GLN A 185 16.40 0.53 13.79
C GLN A 185 16.09 -0.75 12.99
N TYR A 186 14.84 -0.92 12.56
CA TYR A 186 14.35 -2.18 11.98
C TYR A 186 14.11 -2.11 10.46
N GLY A 187 14.28 -0.94 9.84
CA GLY A 187 13.94 -0.71 8.44
C GLY A 187 12.42 -0.76 8.19
N ARG A 188 12.01 -1.15 6.98
CA ARG A 188 10.58 -1.25 6.59
C ARG A 188 9.92 -2.57 7.02
N LYS A 189 10.34 -3.13 8.17
CA LYS A 189 9.79 -4.38 8.72
C LYS A 189 8.54 -4.08 9.55
N TRP A 190 7.42 -3.75 8.88
CA TRP A 190 6.19 -3.27 9.53
C TRP A 190 5.62 -4.20 10.60
N ARG A 191 5.76 -5.52 10.42
CA ARG A 191 5.32 -6.52 11.42
C ARG A 191 6.16 -6.47 12.69
N GLU A 192 7.48 -6.26 12.56
CA GLU A 192 8.36 -6.08 13.71
C GLU A 192 8.04 -4.77 14.43
N ILE A 193 7.91 -3.67 13.67
CA ILE A 193 7.55 -2.35 14.24
C ILE A 193 6.19 -2.38 14.96
N SER A 194 5.22 -3.16 14.45
CA SER A 194 3.90 -3.34 15.07
C SER A 194 3.93 -3.96 16.47
N LYS A 195 5.01 -4.66 16.83
CA LYS A 195 5.21 -5.18 18.20
C LYS A 195 5.51 -4.06 19.18
N TYR A 196 6.13 -2.96 18.71
CA TYR A 196 6.53 -1.82 19.54
C TYR A 196 5.47 -0.71 19.58
N LEU A 197 4.85 -0.38 18.45
CA LEU A 197 3.93 0.78 18.36
C LEU A 197 2.47 0.47 18.72
N ASN A 198 2.14 -0.77 19.11
CA ASN A 198 0.77 -1.22 19.36
C ASN A 198 -0.26 -0.83 18.25
N ARG A 199 0.21 -0.73 17.01
CA ARG A 199 -0.54 -0.32 15.81
C ARG A 199 -0.41 -1.42 14.76
N THR A 200 -1.40 -1.57 13.88
CA THR A 200 -1.33 -2.60 12.83
C THR A 200 -0.20 -2.28 11.83
N PRO A 201 0.43 -3.29 11.19
CA PRO A 201 1.46 -3.07 10.17
C PRO A 201 1.01 -2.14 9.04
N ASP A 202 -0.26 -2.23 8.63
CA ASP A 202 -0.84 -1.37 7.61
C ASP A 202 -1.00 0.08 8.08
N ASN A 203 -1.42 0.31 9.33
CA ASN A 203 -1.49 1.67 9.89
C ASN A 203 -0.10 2.31 9.94
N ILE A 204 0.91 1.55 10.37
CA ILE A 204 2.31 1.98 10.45
C ILE A 204 2.84 2.37 9.08
N ARG A 205 2.68 1.49 8.08
CA ARG A 205 3.10 1.78 6.70
C ARG A 205 2.41 3.03 6.15
N ASN A 206 1.09 3.13 6.33
CA ASN A 206 0.31 4.26 5.84
C ASN A 206 0.74 5.56 6.53
N LYS A 207 1.01 5.50 7.83
CA LYS A 207 1.52 6.66 8.56
C LYS A 207 2.89 7.09 8.03
N TYR A 208 3.81 6.15 7.81
CA TYR A 208 5.13 6.44 7.23
C TYR A 208 5.03 7.10 5.84
N ILE A 209 4.07 6.67 5.02
CA ILE A 209 3.78 7.34 3.73
C ILE A 209 3.26 8.77 3.97
N GLN A 210 2.34 8.94 4.91
CA GLN A 210 1.74 10.24 5.22
C GLN A 210 2.74 11.24 5.78
N ILE A 211 3.74 10.83 6.58
CA ILE A 211 4.77 11.73 7.12
C ILE A 211 5.84 12.09 6.09
N GLY A 212 5.89 11.45 4.91
CA GLY A 212 6.85 11.78 3.85
C GLY A 212 7.98 10.77 3.66
N GLN A 213 7.89 9.58 4.26
CA GLN A 213 8.85 8.50 4.11
C GLN A 213 10.29 8.91 4.46
N HIS A 214 11.23 8.73 3.52
CA HIS A 214 12.63 9.14 3.68
C HIS A 214 12.79 10.67 3.73
N ASN A 215 11.82 11.41 3.17
CA ASN A 215 11.79 12.88 3.18
C ASN A 215 10.99 13.46 4.37
N HIS A 216 10.72 12.68 5.41
CA HIS A 216 9.91 13.13 6.56
C HIS A 216 10.46 14.40 7.23
N LEU A 217 11.77 14.65 7.16
CA LEU A 217 12.41 15.87 7.67
C LEU A 217 12.06 17.13 6.85
N PHE A 218 11.76 16.97 5.55
CA PHE A 218 11.49 18.07 4.64
C PHE A 218 10.00 18.25 4.36
N ARG A 219 9.15 17.31 4.78
CA ARG A 219 7.74 17.26 4.39
C ARG A 219 6.99 18.52 4.86
N ASN A 220 6.37 19.22 3.92
CA ASN A 220 5.46 20.32 4.21
C ASN A 220 4.10 20.08 3.57
N LYS A 221 3.12 19.72 4.39
CA LYS A 221 1.72 19.51 3.98
C LYS A 221 0.89 20.80 4.00
N GLN A 222 1.35 21.83 4.72
CA GLN A 222 0.54 23.01 4.99
C GLN A 222 0.51 23.97 3.80
N PHE A 223 1.66 24.16 3.16
CA PHE A 223 1.83 25.17 2.12
C PHE A 223 2.51 24.59 0.89
N TRP A 224 2.15 25.12 -0.26
CA TRP A 224 2.90 25.04 -1.50
C TRP A 224 3.71 26.32 -1.69
N THR A 225 4.87 26.23 -2.33
CA THR A 225 5.55 27.40 -2.88
C THR A 225 5.32 27.51 -4.38
N ILE A 226 5.51 28.71 -4.95
CA ILE A 226 5.48 28.87 -6.40
C ILE A 226 6.60 28.06 -7.06
N GLU A 227 7.78 27.98 -6.44
CA GLU A 227 8.86 27.11 -6.90
C GLU A 227 8.41 25.64 -7.04
N GLU A 228 7.80 25.06 -6.00
CA GLU A 228 7.30 23.68 -6.03
C GLU A 228 6.25 23.47 -7.14
N PHE A 229 5.40 24.47 -7.36
CA PHE A 229 4.43 24.46 -8.46
C PHE A 229 5.12 24.47 -9.83
N LEU A 230 6.13 25.33 -10.03
CA LEU A 230 6.88 25.42 -11.27
C LEU A 230 7.68 24.15 -11.56
N ILE A 231 8.32 23.56 -10.54
CA ILE A 231 9.01 22.27 -10.66
C ILE A 231 8.02 21.20 -11.15
N LEU A 232 6.80 21.17 -10.61
CA LEU A 232 5.76 20.25 -11.07
C LEU A 232 5.41 20.49 -12.55
N MET A 233 5.13 21.74 -12.95
CA MET A 233 4.76 22.05 -14.33
C MET A 233 5.89 21.72 -15.32
N ASN A 234 7.13 22.05 -14.98
CA ASN A 234 8.30 21.77 -15.80
C ASN A 234 8.57 20.28 -15.97
N ASN A 235 8.38 19.47 -14.91
CA ASN A 235 8.50 18.01 -15.02
C ASN A 235 7.41 17.42 -15.93
N ILE A 236 6.18 17.93 -15.85
CA ILE A 236 5.09 17.46 -16.73
C ILE A 236 5.34 17.88 -18.18
N HIS A 237 5.83 19.10 -18.40
CA HIS A 237 6.28 19.55 -19.73
C HIS A 237 7.35 18.60 -20.29
N ALA A 238 8.41 18.30 -19.52
CA ALA A 238 9.49 17.42 -19.95
C ALA A 238 9.01 16.00 -20.29
N LEU A 239 8.04 15.47 -19.54
CA LEU A 239 7.48 14.13 -19.78
C LEU A 239 6.49 14.07 -20.95
N SER A 240 5.71 15.12 -21.15
CA SER A 240 4.65 15.15 -22.18
C SER A 240 5.08 15.75 -23.50
N GLY A 241 6.15 16.56 -23.51
CA GLY A 241 6.54 17.41 -24.63
C GLY A 241 5.60 18.61 -24.85
N TYR A 242 4.56 18.78 -24.04
CA TYR A 242 3.56 19.85 -24.22
C TYR A 242 3.95 21.08 -23.39
N PRO A 243 3.92 22.31 -23.94
CA PRO A 243 4.23 23.52 -23.19
C PRO A 243 3.13 23.83 -22.17
N ILE A 244 3.33 23.37 -20.92
CA ILE A 244 2.35 23.55 -19.84
C ILE A 244 2.31 25.00 -19.35
N LEU A 245 3.45 25.68 -19.25
CA LEU A 245 3.52 27.09 -18.86
C LEU A 245 3.50 28.00 -20.09
N ILE A 246 2.83 29.14 -20.00
CA ILE A 246 2.84 30.16 -21.05
C ILE A 246 4.22 30.85 -21.14
N PRO A 247 4.70 31.30 -22.31
CA PRO A 247 6.09 31.77 -22.48
C PRO A 247 6.54 32.94 -21.58
N ASN A 248 5.62 33.78 -21.09
CA ASN A 248 5.89 34.97 -20.28
C ASN A 248 5.44 34.82 -18.82
N TYR A 249 5.30 33.59 -18.32
CA TYR A 249 4.84 33.32 -16.96
C TYR A 249 5.72 33.99 -15.89
N ASP A 250 7.04 34.04 -16.12
CA ASP A 250 8.03 34.61 -15.20
C ASP A 250 7.81 36.11 -15.01
N GLN A 251 7.56 36.85 -16.09
CA GLN A 251 7.27 38.29 -16.05
C GLN A 251 5.98 38.57 -15.28
N ILE A 252 4.94 37.76 -15.48
CA ILE A 252 3.65 37.88 -14.79
C ILE A 252 3.85 37.66 -13.28
N LEU A 253 4.61 36.63 -12.89
CA LEU A 253 4.89 36.33 -11.50
C LEU A 253 5.75 37.42 -10.84
N LYS A 254 6.79 37.90 -11.52
CA LYS A 254 7.63 39.01 -11.04
C LYS A 254 6.84 40.30 -10.87
N GLN A 255 5.93 40.62 -11.79
CA GLN A 255 5.10 41.81 -11.67
C GLN A 255 4.17 41.73 -10.45
N LYS A 256 3.63 40.56 -10.12
CA LYS A 256 2.72 40.39 -8.98
C LYS A 256 3.44 40.26 -7.64
N PHE A 257 4.57 39.55 -7.57
CA PHE A 257 5.20 39.12 -6.32
C PHE A 257 6.66 39.59 -6.15
N GLY A 258 7.24 40.26 -7.14
CA GLY A 258 8.64 40.68 -7.15
C GLY A 258 9.61 39.56 -7.54
N GLU A 259 10.92 39.85 -7.48
CA GLU A 259 11.99 38.92 -7.91
C GLU A 259 12.06 37.63 -7.07
N GLN A 260 11.50 37.61 -5.86
CA GLN A 260 11.52 36.45 -4.96
C GLN A 260 10.20 35.66 -4.98
N PHE A 261 9.45 35.71 -6.08
CA PHE A 261 8.14 35.06 -6.21
C PHE A 261 8.18 33.56 -5.91
N GLU A 262 9.31 32.88 -6.19
CA GLU A 262 9.51 31.45 -5.96
C GLU A 262 9.20 31.02 -4.52
N ASN A 263 9.51 31.89 -3.54
CA ASN A 263 9.32 31.65 -2.12
C ASN A 263 7.90 31.93 -1.61
N VAL A 264 7.03 32.50 -2.45
CA VAL A 264 5.65 32.82 -2.07
C VAL A 264 4.90 31.54 -1.75
N LYS A 265 4.30 31.51 -0.56
CA LYS A 265 3.59 30.36 -0.03
C LYS A 265 2.10 30.53 -0.20
N PHE A 266 1.42 29.45 -0.56
CA PHE A 266 -0.04 29.41 -0.62
C PHE A 266 -0.59 28.07 -0.15
N LYS A 267 -1.83 28.07 0.35
CA LYS A 267 -2.53 26.85 0.77
C LYS A 267 -3.42 26.33 -0.36
N LEU A 268 -3.28 25.03 -0.66
CA LEU A 268 -4.11 24.34 -1.66
C LEU A 268 -5.44 23.80 -1.10
N ASN A 269 -5.56 23.69 0.23
CA ASN A 269 -6.76 23.16 0.87
C ASN A 269 -7.85 24.24 0.93
N TYR A 270 -8.89 24.14 0.09
CA TYR A 270 -10.00 25.11 0.01
C TYR A 270 -10.65 25.45 1.36
N ARG A 271 -10.75 24.49 2.30
CA ARG A 271 -11.33 24.76 3.63
C ARG A 271 -10.46 25.65 4.52
N LYS A 272 -9.16 25.75 4.21
CA LYS A 272 -8.16 26.51 4.96
C LYS A 272 -7.56 27.67 4.14
N MET A 273 -8.00 27.83 2.89
CA MET A 273 -7.50 28.78 1.92
C MET A 273 -8.03 30.16 2.27
N LYS A 274 -7.13 31.12 2.46
CA LYS A 274 -7.46 32.54 2.60
C LYS A 274 -7.74 33.15 1.22
N MET A 275 -8.25 34.39 1.19
CA MET A 275 -8.46 35.11 -0.06
C MET A 275 -7.15 35.25 -0.86
N GLU A 276 -6.05 35.61 -0.17
CA GLU A 276 -4.70 35.69 -0.75
C GLU A 276 -4.26 34.36 -1.39
N ASP A 277 -4.47 33.23 -0.71
CA ASP A 277 -4.14 31.91 -1.23
C ASP A 277 -4.93 31.59 -2.51
N LYS A 278 -6.19 32.03 -2.56
CA LYS A 278 -7.06 31.85 -3.73
C LYS A 278 -6.60 32.71 -4.90
N GLU A 279 -6.27 33.98 -4.66
CA GLU A 279 -5.73 34.88 -5.68
C GLU A 279 -4.42 34.33 -6.28
N ILE A 280 -3.52 33.83 -5.43
CA ILE A 280 -2.29 33.17 -5.90
C ILE A 280 -2.65 31.96 -6.77
N PHE A 281 -3.55 31.09 -6.32
CA PHE A 281 -3.93 29.89 -7.06
C PHE A 281 -4.62 30.21 -8.40
N ASP A 282 -5.50 31.21 -8.43
CA ASP A 282 -6.20 31.64 -9.65
C ASP A 282 -5.21 32.25 -10.66
N LEU A 283 -4.21 33.00 -10.20
CA LEU A 283 -3.11 33.48 -11.04
C LEU A 283 -2.24 32.33 -11.56
N LEU A 284 -1.88 31.36 -10.70
CA LEU A 284 -1.14 30.19 -11.13
C LEU A 284 -1.92 29.35 -12.16
N LYS A 285 -3.24 29.36 -12.09
CA LYS A 285 -4.12 28.71 -13.06
C LYS A 285 -4.18 29.46 -14.40
N SER A 286 -4.01 30.78 -14.42
CA SER A 286 -4.04 31.55 -15.67
C SER A 286 -2.73 31.44 -16.47
N ILE A 287 -1.62 31.09 -15.82
CA ILE A 287 -0.30 30.92 -16.47
C ILE A 287 -0.04 29.51 -16.99
N ILE A 288 -1.01 28.60 -16.88
CA ILE A 288 -0.93 27.23 -17.38
C ILE A 288 -1.88 26.97 -18.54
N ASN A 289 -1.45 26.12 -19.46
CA ASN A 289 -2.25 25.59 -20.55
C ASN A 289 -2.18 24.06 -20.51
N ILE A 290 -3.21 23.43 -19.96
CA ILE A 290 -3.25 21.96 -19.83
C ILE A 290 -4.15 21.38 -20.94
N PRO A 291 -3.64 20.47 -21.79
CA PRO A 291 -4.44 19.86 -22.82
C PRO A 291 -5.44 18.86 -22.21
N SER A 292 -6.59 18.67 -22.86
CA SER A 292 -7.64 17.74 -22.41
C SER A 292 -7.16 16.29 -22.31
N ASN A 293 -6.17 15.91 -23.13
CA ASN A 293 -5.49 14.63 -23.04
C ASN A 293 -3.98 14.85 -23.24
N ILE A 294 -3.20 14.48 -22.24
CA ILE A 294 -1.73 14.57 -22.25
C ILE A 294 -1.10 13.40 -23.01
N GLY A 295 -1.85 12.32 -23.28
CA GLY A 295 -1.38 11.17 -24.05
C GLY A 295 -0.28 10.32 -23.37
N VAL A 296 0.27 10.79 -22.24
CA VAL A 296 1.30 10.08 -21.47
C VAL A 296 0.86 9.78 -20.04
N THR A 297 1.30 8.64 -19.53
CA THR A 297 1.08 8.26 -18.13
C THR A 297 2.08 9.00 -17.25
N ILE A 298 1.59 9.93 -16.43
CA ILE A 298 2.45 10.71 -15.52
C ILE A 298 2.95 9.82 -14.38
N LYS A 299 4.27 9.67 -14.28
CA LYS A 299 4.93 8.93 -13.21
C LYS A 299 5.15 9.81 -11.97
N TRP A 300 4.10 9.96 -11.17
CA TRP A 300 4.11 10.82 -9.96
C TRP A 300 5.24 10.54 -8.96
N THR A 301 5.75 9.31 -8.92
CA THR A 301 6.85 8.94 -8.05
C THR A 301 8.17 9.59 -8.45
N GLU A 302 8.43 9.74 -9.75
CA GLU A 302 9.63 10.41 -10.28
C GLU A 302 9.55 11.93 -10.03
N ILE A 303 8.39 12.54 -10.25
CA ILE A 303 8.22 13.97 -9.93
C ILE A 303 8.36 14.23 -8.41
N SER A 304 7.89 13.29 -7.57
CA SER A 304 8.01 13.43 -6.12
C SER A 304 9.43 13.33 -5.57
N SER A 305 10.41 12.81 -6.32
CA SER A 305 11.81 12.86 -5.90
C SER A 305 12.42 14.25 -6.08
N GLU A 306 11.92 15.05 -7.02
CA GLU A 306 12.35 16.44 -7.24
C GLU A 306 11.77 17.38 -6.17
N ILE A 307 10.52 17.14 -5.75
CA ILE A 307 9.82 17.98 -4.76
C ILE A 307 9.82 17.29 -3.39
N LYS A 308 10.95 17.29 -2.68
CA LYS A 308 11.14 16.58 -1.39
C LYS A 308 10.11 16.91 -0.32
N THR A 309 9.57 18.13 -0.37
CA THR A 309 8.58 18.66 0.57
C THR A 309 7.16 18.14 0.32
N LYS A 310 6.90 17.44 -0.80
CA LYS A 310 5.56 16.97 -1.22
C LYS A 310 5.59 15.47 -1.54
N THR A 311 4.53 14.75 -1.20
CA THR A 311 4.40 13.35 -1.66
C THR A 311 3.82 13.28 -3.07
N LYS A 312 3.97 12.11 -3.70
CA LYS A 312 3.26 11.77 -4.94
C LYS A 312 1.76 12.09 -4.90
N ASP A 313 1.13 11.92 -3.73
CA ASP A 313 -0.30 12.19 -3.55
C ASP A 313 -0.61 13.67 -3.41
N ASP A 314 0.29 14.47 -2.83
CA ASP A 314 0.15 15.93 -2.79
C ASP A 314 0.28 16.50 -4.21
N ILE A 315 1.29 16.05 -4.94
CA ILE A 315 1.56 16.45 -6.33
C ILE A 315 0.36 16.11 -7.22
N ARG A 316 -0.13 14.88 -7.11
CA ARG A 316 -1.31 14.43 -7.85
C ARG A 316 -2.55 15.25 -7.49
N GLN A 317 -2.73 15.62 -6.21
CA GLN A 317 -3.83 16.51 -5.79
C GLN A 317 -3.71 17.92 -6.36
N MET A 318 -2.50 18.49 -6.43
CA MET A 318 -2.26 19.77 -7.09
C MET A 318 -2.71 19.69 -8.55
N TRP A 319 -2.23 18.68 -9.27
CA TRP A 319 -2.59 18.46 -10.66
C TRP A 319 -4.10 18.35 -10.90
N TYR A 320 -4.80 17.54 -10.11
CA TYR A 320 -6.26 17.38 -10.25
C TYR A 320 -7.03 18.68 -9.99
N LYS A 321 -6.56 19.53 -9.06
CA LYS A 321 -7.19 20.81 -8.78
C LYS A 321 -7.05 21.81 -9.92
N LEU A 322 -5.96 21.75 -10.67
CA LEU A 322 -5.75 22.60 -11.85
C LEU A 322 -6.69 22.19 -13.00
N ASN A 323 -6.89 20.89 -13.21
CA ASN A 323 -7.76 20.33 -14.25
C ASN A 323 -9.26 20.27 -13.93
N GLY A 324 -9.69 20.69 -12.73
CA GLY A 324 -11.11 20.77 -12.39
C GLY A 324 -11.87 19.44 -12.28
N THR A 325 -11.20 18.29 -12.41
CA THR A 325 -11.82 16.97 -12.23
C THR A 325 -11.69 16.53 -10.77
N LEU A 326 -12.48 17.18 -9.92
CA LEU A 326 -12.90 16.63 -8.63
C LEU A 326 -14.38 16.29 -8.79
N LEU A 327 -14.66 15.09 -9.30
CA LEU A 327 -15.93 14.40 -9.03
C LEU A 327 -15.71 13.44 -7.86
#